data_AF-A0AAV2H2W7-F1
#
_entry.id   AF-A0AAV2H2W7-F1
#
_cell.length_a   1.000
_cell.length_b   1.000
_cell.length_c   1.000
_cell.angle_alpha   90.00
_cell.angle_beta   90.00
_cell.angle_gamma   90.00
#
_symmetry.space_group_name_H-M   'P 1'
#
loop_
_entity.id
_entity.type
_entity.pdbx_description
1 polymer ?
#
loop_
_entity_poly.entity_id
_entity_poly.type
_entity_poly.pdbx_seq_one_letter_code
_entity_poly.pdbx_strand_id
1 'polypeptide(L)'
;YGFSIIGCSACNCDSSSSLCDSVTGQCQCPENTIGRQCEFCTPNHWNWTKSLGCQDCGCHTYGSVTLQCNSTSGVCGCKIG
;
A
#
# COMPACT_ATOMS: atom_id res chain seq x y z
N TYR A 1 -12.56 16.02 1.43
CA TYR A 1 -13.14 14.91 2.18
C TYR A 1 -13.46 15.33 3.61
N GLY A 2 -14.20 14.51 4.35
CA GLY A 2 -14.49 14.76 5.77
C GLY A 2 -15.33 16.02 5.95
N PHE A 3 -16.53 16.05 5.37
CA PHE A 3 -17.47 17.15 5.56
C PHE A 3 -17.84 17.27 7.05
N SER A 4 -17.42 18.37 7.67
CA SER A 4 -17.67 18.66 9.09
C SER A 4 -18.04 20.14 9.26
N ILE A 5 -18.44 20.54 10.47
CA ILE A 5 -18.86 21.93 10.77
C ILE A 5 -17.72 22.94 10.54
N ILE A 6 -16.47 22.46 10.55
CA ILE A 6 -15.24 23.25 10.36
C ILE A 6 -14.85 23.32 8.86
N GLY A 7 -15.61 22.67 7.97
CA GLY A 7 -15.37 22.65 6.54
C GLY A 7 -14.93 21.28 6.01
N CYS A 8 -14.29 21.27 4.84
CA CYS A 8 -13.79 20.07 4.18
C CYS A 8 -12.26 20.11 4.04
N SER A 9 -11.63 18.94 4.12
CA SER A 9 -10.19 18.79 3.96
C SER A 9 -9.80 18.50 2.51
N ALA A 10 -8.74 19.13 2.02
CA ALA A 10 -8.24 18.90 0.67
C ALA A 10 -7.68 17.48 0.50
N CYS A 11 -7.96 16.86 -0.66
CA CYS A 11 -7.31 15.62 -1.07
C CYS A 11 -5.84 15.91 -1.37
N ASN A 12 -4.93 15.34 -0.60
CA ASN A 12 -3.49 15.42 -0.84
C ASN A 12 -3.05 14.05 -1.33
N CYS A 13 -3.32 13.76 -2.60
CA CYS A 13 -2.93 12.52 -3.24
C CYS A 13 -1.71 12.81 -4.10
N ASP A 14 -0.66 12.02 -3.91
CA ASP A 14 0.59 12.15 -4.67
C ASP A 14 0.46 11.52 -6.08
N SER A 15 -0.55 10.67 -6.28
CA SER A 15 -0.89 10.12 -7.58
C SER A 15 -1.45 11.18 -8.54
N SER A 16 -1.36 10.90 -9.85
CA SER A 16 -1.82 11.76 -10.96
C SER A 16 -3.30 12.14 -10.91
N SER A 17 -4.08 11.48 -10.06
CA SER A 17 -5.47 11.82 -9.77
C SER A 17 -5.54 12.47 -8.39
N SER A 18 -5.82 13.78 -8.35
CA SER A 18 -6.14 14.49 -7.09
C SER A 18 -7.51 14.10 -6.50
N LEU A 19 -8.13 13.03 -7.01
CA LEU A 19 -9.41 12.52 -6.56
C LEU A 19 -9.20 11.58 -5.37
N CYS A 20 -9.87 11.91 -4.26
CA CYS A 20 -9.97 11.05 -3.11
C CYS A 20 -11.43 10.87 -2.70
N ASP A 21 -11.70 9.81 -1.96
CA ASP A 21 -13.03 9.55 -1.42
C ASP A 21 -13.53 10.73 -0.59
N SER A 22 -14.74 11.21 -0.89
CA SER A 22 -15.27 12.44 -0.31
C SER A 22 -15.60 12.33 1.18
N VAL A 23 -15.74 11.11 1.70
CA VAL A 23 -16.07 10.85 3.11
C VAL A 23 -14.79 10.59 3.90
N THR A 24 -14.01 9.60 3.49
CA THR A 24 -12.82 9.10 4.20
C THR A 24 -11.54 9.86 3.85
N GLY A 25 -11.46 10.44 2.65
CA GLY A 25 -10.23 11.06 2.15
C GLY A 25 -9.22 10.11 1.55
N GLN A 26 -9.62 8.85 1.36
CA GLN A 26 -8.78 7.81 0.77
C GLN A 26 -8.52 8.10 -0.71
N CYS A 27 -7.25 8.22 -1.09
CA CYS A 27 -6.84 8.40 -2.48
C CYS A 27 -7.15 7.13 -3.30
N GLN A 28 -7.35 7.31 -4.61
CA GLN A 28 -7.39 6.17 -5.52
C GLN A 28 -6.01 5.54 -5.64
N CYS A 29 -5.87 4.38 -5.01
CA CYS A 29 -4.62 3.67 -4.89
C CYS A 29 -4.39 2.67 -6.02
N PRO A 30 -3.15 2.54 -6.50
CA PRO A 30 -2.76 1.42 -7.36
C PRO A 30 -2.88 0.10 -6.61
N GLU A 31 -2.84 -1.01 -7.35
CA GLU A 31 -2.99 -2.33 -6.76
C GLU A 31 -1.97 -2.58 -5.64
N ASN A 32 -2.41 -3.29 -4.61
CA ASN A 32 -1.59 -3.72 -3.48
C ASN A 32 -0.98 -2.60 -2.63
N THR A 33 -1.64 -1.44 -2.59
CA THR A 33 -1.26 -0.32 -1.72
C THR A 33 -2.36 0.05 -0.74
N ILE A 34 -1.97 0.56 0.43
CA ILE A 34 -2.84 0.97 1.54
C ILE A 34 -2.35 2.27 2.14
N GLY A 35 -3.15 2.82 3.05
CA GLY A 35 -2.94 4.13 3.65
C GLY A 35 -3.64 5.20 2.83
N ARG A 36 -3.90 6.36 3.47
CA ARG A 36 -4.72 7.42 2.88
C ARG A 36 -4.15 7.92 1.55
N GLN A 37 -2.82 7.97 1.45
CA GLN A 37 -2.09 8.41 0.25
C GLN A 37 -1.48 7.25 -0.53
N CYS A 38 -1.91 6.01 -0.25
CA CYS A 38 -1.38 4.82 -0.90
C CYS A 38 0.12 4.65 -0.66
N GLU A 39 0.60 5.06 0.52
CA GLU A 39 2.03 5.18 0.85
C GLU A 39 2.62 3.90 1.46
N PHE A 40 1.78 2.89 1.70
CA PHE A 40 2.17 1.61 2.26
C PHE A 40 1.75 0.47 1.33
N CYS A 41 2.47 -0.65 1.39
CA CYS A 41 2.06 -1.88 0.72
C CYS A 41 1.02 -2.64 1.53
N THR A 42 0.11 -3.33 0.86
CA THR A 42 -0.69 -4.39 1.50
C THR A 42 0.23 -5.47 2.08
N PRO A 43 -0.25 -6.23 3.08
CA PRO A 43 0.45 -7.43 3.52
C PRO A 43 0.80 -8.34 2.33
N ASN A 44 2.01 -8.89 2.35
CA ASN A 44 2.61 -9.83 1.40
C ASN A 44 3.11 -9.14 0.12
N HIS A 45 3.34 -7.84 0.20
CA HIS A 45 3.82 -7.04 -0.91
C HIS A 45 4.98 -6.13 -0.50
N TRP A 46 5.79 -5.74 -1.47
CA TRP A 46 7.02 -4.97 -1.30
C TRP A 46 7.26 -4.06 -2.50
N ASN A 47 8.38 -3.33 -2.51
CA ASN A 47 8.79 -2.49 -3.64
C ASN A 47 7.76 -1.41 -4.04
N TRP A 48 7.33 -0.61 -3.07
CA TRP A 48 6.37 0.47 -3.33
C TRP A 48 6.90 1.48 -4.35
N THR A 49 6.14 1.71 -5.42
CA THR A 49 6.45 2.70 -6.46
C THR A 49 5.20 3.50 -6.80
N LYS A 50 5.32 4.84 -6.93
CA LYS A 50 4.19 5.74 -7.26
C LYS A 50 3.43 5.36 -8.53
N SER A 51 4.11 4.80 -9.54
CA SER A 51 3.53 4.47 -10.84
C SER A 51 2.90 3.08 -10.91
N LEU A 52 3.35 2.13 -10.07
CA LEU A 52 2.98 0.71 -10.18
C LEU A 52 2.27 0.16 -8.93
N GLY A 53 2.41 0.83 -7.79
CA GLY A 53 1.96 0.30 -6.49
C GLY A 53 3.02 -0.61 -5.88
N CYS A 54 2.58 -1.72 -5.28
CA CYS A 54 3.49 -2.71 -4.68
C CYS A 54 3.45 -4.05 -5.41
N GLN A 55 4.59 -4.72 -5.39
CA GLN A 55 4.79 -6.03 -6.00
C GLN A 55 4.56 -7.15 -4.98
N ASP A 56 4.00 -8.26 -5.43
CA ASP A 56 3.81 -9.45 -4.58
C ASP A 56 5.17 -10.04 -4.14
N CYS A 57 5.23 -10.51 -2.90
CA CYS A 57 6.43 -11.10 -2.32
C CYS A 57 6.75 -12.49 -2.90
N GLY A 58 5.76 -13.25 -3.35
CA GLY A 58 5.95 -14.59 -3.92
C GLY A 58 6.51 -15.63 -2.95
N CYS A 59 6.46 -15.40 -1.64
CA CYS A 59 7.03 -16.31 -0.65
C CYS A 59 6.23 -17.62 -0.59
N HIS A 60 6.93 -18.75 -0.60
CA HIS A 60 6.27 -20.06 -0.55
C HIS A 60 5.83 -20.41 0.87
N THR A 61 4.56 -20.79 1.07
CA THR A 61 4.00 -21.12 2.40
C THR A 61 4.77 -22.21 3.15
N TYR A 62 5.31 -23.18 2.43
CA TYR A 62 6.07 -24.29 3.00
C TYR A 62 7.56 -23.96 3.21
N GLY A 63 8.15 -23.16 2.32
CA GLY A 63 9.59 -22.84 2.36
C GLY A 63 9.93 -21.60 3.18
N SER A 64 8.94 -20.73 3.41
CA SER A 64 9.12 -19.47 4.13
C SER A 64 8.44 -19.50 5.50
N VAL A 65 8.99 -18.70 6.42
CA VAL A 65 8.43 -18.50 7.76
C VAL A 65 7.11 -17.72 7.70
N THR A 66 6.99 -16.80 6.73
CA THR A 66 5.81 -15.95 6.53
C THR A 66 5.65 -15.63 5.04
N LEU A 67 4.44 -15.24 4.64
CA LEU A 67 4.19 -14.73 3.28
C LEU A 67 4.67 -13.28 3.09
N GLN A 68 4.99 -12.58 4.20
CA GLN A 68 5.63 -11.27 4.17
C GLN A 68 7.12 -11.40 3.83
N CYS A 69 7.55 -10.68 2.81
CA CYS A 69 8.97 -10.48 2.53
C CYS A 69 9.46 -9.15 3.11
N ASN A 70 10.76 -8.93 3.01
CA ASN A 70 11.36 -7.64 3.36
C ASN A 70 10.81 -6.53 2.44
N SER A 71 10.39 -5.41 3.02
CA SER A 71 9.75 -4.29 2.30
C SER A 71 10.62 -3.64 1.21
N THR A 72 11.95 -3.76 1.33
CA THR A 72 12.91 -3.11 0.42
C THR A 72 13.62 -4.12 -0.46
N SER A 73 14.00 -5.28 0.09
CA SER A 73 14.76 -6.29 -0.67
C SER A 73 13.89 -7.37 -1.30
N GLY A 74 12.63 -7.51 -0.89
CA GLY A 74 11.74 -8.57 -1.39
C GLY A 74 12.13 -9.97 -0.91
N VAL A 75 13.12 -10.08 -0.02
CA VAL A 75 13.61 -11.38 0.46
C VAL A 75 12.63 -11.98 1.46
N CYS A 76 12.24 -13.22 1.18
CA CYS A 76 11.44 -14.04 2.08
C CYS A 76 12.31 -14.62 3.20
N GLY A 77 11.80 -14.65 4.42
CA GLY A 77 12.46 -15.40 5.49
C GLY A 77 12.35 -16.90 5.21
N CYS A 78 13.45 -17.60 4.93
CA CYS A 78 13.42 -19.04 4.69
C CYS A 78 13.34 -19.82 6.02
N LYS A 79 12.59 -20.93 6.02
CA LYS A 79 12.65 -21.90 7.12
C LYS A 79 13.97 -22.65 7.06
N ILE A 80 14.52 -22.96 8.23
CA ILE A 80 15.72 -23.79 8.36
C ILE A 80 15.33 -25.23 8.02
N GLY A 81 16.05 -25.84 7.09
CA GLY A 81 15.82 -27.21 6.60
C GLY A 81 16.84 -28.19 7.14
#